data_AF-J9C9S0-F1
#
_entry.id   AF-J9C9S0-F1
#
_cell.length_a   1.000
_cell.length_b   1.000
_cell.length_c   1.000
_cell.angle_alpha   90.00
_cell.angle_beta   90.00
_cell.angle_gamma   90.00
#
_symmetry.space_group_name_H-M   'P 1'
#
loop_
_entity.id
_entity.type
_entity.pdbx_description
1 polymer ?
#
loop_
_entity_poly.entity_id
_entity_poly.type
_entity_poly.pdbx_seq_one_letter_code
_entity_poly.pdbx_strand_id
1 'polypeptide(L)'
;NMREEVAQQGVVYSGIEEAMHEGWEDVIREHFMKLVPPTDHKFAALHGAVWSGGSFVYVPAGVSLDFPLQSYFRLNAAGAGQFEHTLIIVEPGADLHFIEGCSAPKYNVANLHAGCVELFVGKGAKLRYSTIENWSKNMYNLNTKRARVEEGGTIEWVSGSFGSHVSYLYPSSLLMGKGATCEFTGITFAGAGRTWTQGARCTWRRRTRAPPSPPSPSPRAAASPPSGARSSSRRRPRTRRSP
;
A
#
# COMPACT_ATOMS: atom_id res chain seq x y z
N ASN A 1 -14.32 9.87 -24.51
CA ASN A 1 -14.14 8.41 -24.32
C ASN A 1 -13.56 8.28 -22.92
N MET A 2 -14.29 7.72 -21.95
CA MET A 2 -13.98 7.86 -20.51
C MET A 2 -12.52 7.50 -20.15
N ARG A 3 -11.93 6.50 -20.81
CA ARG A 3 -10.51 6.14 -20.61
C ARG A 3 -9.53 7.23 -21.06
N GLU A 4 -9.81 7.92 -22.16
CA GLU A 4 -8.96 9.01 -22.66
C GLU A 4 -9.02 10.24 -21.75
N GLU A 5 -10.20 10.56 -21.22
CA GLU A 5 -10.40 11.68 -20.28
C GLU A 5 -9.69 11.45 -18.93
N VAL A 6 -9.65 10.20 -18.46
CA VAL A 6 -8.91 9.79 -17.27
C VAL A 6 -7.40 9.82 -17.52
N ALA A 7 -6.95 9.32 -18.68
CA ALA A 7 -5.55 9.35 -19.07
C ALA A 7 -5.00 10.78 -19.25
N GLN A 8 -5.83 11.71 -19.74
CA GLN A 8 -5.47 13.14 -19.85
C GLN A 8 -5.20 13.80 -18.49
N GLN A 9 -5.79 13.28 -17.41
CA GLN A 9 -5.52 13.72 -16.04
C GLN A 9 -4.30 13.02 -15.41
N GLY A 10 -3.59 12.19 -16.19
CA GLY A 10 -2.43 11.42 -15.74
C GLY A 10 -2.78 10.18 -14.92
N VAL A 11 -4.07 9.83 -14.81
CA VAL A 11 -4.50 8.61 -14.14
C VAL A 11 -4.19 7.40 -15.01
N VAL A 12 -3.60 6.38 -14.40
CA VAL A 12 -3.33 5.10 -15.05
C VAL A 12 -4.30 4.06 -14.54
N TYR A 13 -4.96 3.37 -15.45
CA TYR A 13 -5.80 2.23 -15.16
C TYR A 13 -5.60 1.15 -16.23
N SER A 14 -4.87 0.10 -15.87
CA SER A 14 -4.51 -1.00 -16.76
C SER A 14 -4.34 -2.32 -16.00
N GLY A 15 -4.00 -3.40 -16.72
CA GLY A 15 -3.51 -4.62 -16.09
C GLY A 15 -2.14 -4.41 -15.46
N ILE A 16 -1.82 -5.11 -14.38
CA ILE A 16 -0.53 -4.93 -13.71
C ILE A 16 0.65 -5.35 -14.60
N GLU A 17 0.48 -6.39 -15.43
CA GLU A 17 1.49 -6.80 -16.41
C GLU A 17 1.72 -5.75 -17.50
N GLU A 18 0.64 -5.13 -17.99
CA GLU A 18 0.72 -4.06 -18.98
C GLU A 18 1.42 -2.83 -18.40
N ALA A 19 1.03 -2.40 -17.20
CA ALA A 19 1.66 -1.29 -16.50
C ALA A 19 3.18 -1.49 -16.29
N MET A 20 3.63 -2.71 -16.00
CA MET A 20 5.06 -3.01 -15.90
C MET A 20 5.81 -2.74 -17.22
N HIS A 21 5.19 -3.05 -18.36
CA HIS A 21 5.80 -2.82 -19.68
C HIS A 21 5.66 -1.36 -20.16
N GLU A 22 4.74 -0.59 -19.60
CA GLU A 22 4.46 0.80 -19.97
C GLU A 22 5.18 1.85 -19.10
N GLY A 23 6.19 1.44 -18.34
CA GLY A 23 7.06 2.35 -17.58
C GLY A 23 6.68 2.55 -16.11
N TRP A 24 5.78 1.73 -15.56
CA TRP A 24 5.41 1.76 -14.13
C TRP A 24 6.14 0.70 -13.29
N GLU A 25 7.15 0.04 -13.85
CA GLU A 25 7.91 -1.02 -13.19
C GLU A 25 8.47 -0.60 -11.82
N ASP A 26 9.06 0.60 -11.73
CA ASP A 26 9.65 1.08 -10.48
C ASP A 26 8.60 1.29 -9.39
N VAL A 27 7.48 1.92 -9.73
CA VAL A 27 6.35 2.13 -8.80
C VAL A 27 5.77 0.80 -8.36
N ILE A 28 5.55 -0.13 -9.29
CA ILE A 28 5.03 -1.47 -8.97
C ILE A 28 6.02 -2.21 -8.06
N ARG A 29 7.31 -2.19 -8.36
CA ARG A 29 8.37 -2.84 -7.56
C ARG A 29 8.44 -2.31 -6.13
N GLU A 30 8.20 -1.01 -5.94
CA GLU A 30 8.17 -0.37 -4.62
C GLU A 30 6.97 -0.79 -3.76
N HIS A 31 5.87 -1.21 -4.37
CA HIS A 31 4.60 -1.41 -3.67
C HIS A 31 4.12 -2.87 -3.65
N PHE A 32 4.39 -3.63 -4.70
CA PHE A 32 3.90 -5.00 -4.90
C PHE A 32 4.43 -5.96 -3.84
N MET A 33 3.49 -6.66 -3.19
CA MET A 33 3.70 -7.60 -2.09
C MET A 33 4.48 -7.01 -0.92
N LYS A 34 4.36 -5.70 -0.67
CA LYS A 34 5.02 -5.00 0.46
C LYS A 34 4.08 -4.79 1.63
N LEU A 35 2.84 -4.43 1.33
CA LEU A 35 1.80 -4.24 2.31
C LEU A 35 1.23 -5.59 2.74
N VAL A 36 1.10 -6.55 1.81
CA VAL A 36 0.76 -7.95 2.06
C VAL A 36 1.95 -8.84 1.64
N PRO A 37 2.94 -9.06 2.51
CA PRO A 37 4.10 -9.86 2.15
C PRO A 37 3.73 -11.35 2.00
N PRO A 38 4.48 -12.14 1.21
CA PRO A 38 4.24 -13.58 1.08
C PRO A 38 4.35 -14.34 2.42
N THR A 39 5.01 -13.75 3.42
CA THR A 39 5.19 -14.32 4.76
C THR A 39 4.00 -14.09 5.70
N ASP A 40 2.97 -13.36 5.28
CA ASP A 40 1.83 -13.00 6.15
C ASP A 40 1.03 -14.24 6.61
N HIS A 41 0.65 -15.08 5.65
CA HIS A 41 0.00 -16.38 5.90
C HIS A 41 0.07 -17.26 4.65
N LYS A 42 -0.30 -18.54 4.80
CA LYS A 42 -0.21 -19.55 3.73
C LYS A 42 -0.89 -19.16 2.40
N PHE A 43 -2.00 -18.42 2.44
CA PHE A 43 -2.69 -17.97 1.21
C PHE A 43 -2.01 -16.76 0.55
N ALA A 44 -1.41 -15.85 1.34
CA ALA A 44 -0.55 -14.80 0.80
C ALA A 44 0.74 -15.37 0.19
N ALA A 45 1.31 -16.41 0.81
CA ALA A 45 2.44 -17.15 0.27
C ALA A 45 2.10 -17.81 -1.09
N LEU A 46 0.96 -18.51 -1.15
CA LEU A 46 0.46 -19.10 -2.38
C LEU A 46 0.24 -18.01 -3.44
N HIS A 47 -0.48 -16.95 -3.10
CA HIS A 47 -0.72 -15.82 -4.01
C HIS A 47 0.58 -15.27 -4.58
N GLY A 48 1.55 -14.93 -3.72
CA GLY A 48 2.84 -14.40 -4.15
C GLY A 48 3.63 -15.32 -5.10
N ALA A 49 3.39 -16.63 -5.06
CA ALA A 49 4.03 -17.60 -5.93
C ALA A 49 3.34 -17.80 -7.29
N VAL A 50 2.02 -17.62 -7.37
CA VAL A 50 1.22 -18.01 -8.55
C VAL A 50 0.29 -16.92 -9.08
N TRP A 51 0.41 -15.68 -8.58
CA TRP A 51 -0.41 -14.57 -9.04
C TRP A 51 -0.36 -14.44 -10.57
N SER A 52 -1.50 -14.04 -11.14
CA SER A 52 -1.62 -13.82 -12.58
C SER A 52 -2.77 -12.88 -12.83
N GLY A 53 -2.53 -11.85 -13.62
CA GLY A 53 -3.46 -10.77 -13.86
C GLY A 53 -3.65 -9.89 -12.64
N GLY A 54 -4.48 -8.87 -12.82
CA GLY A 54 -4.75 -7.91 -11.77
C GLY A 54 -5.14 -6.57 -12.33
N SER A 55 -5.31 -5.61 -11.44
CA SER A 55 -5.55 -4.21 -11.79
C SER A 55 -4.47 -3.34 -11.18
N PHE A 56 -3.86 -2.48 -11.99
CA PHE A 56 -3.00 -1.42 -11.53
C PHE A 56 -3.72 -0.09 -11.72
N VAL A 57 -3.83 0.68 -10.64
CA VAL A 57 -4.42 2.02 -10.67
C VAL A 57 -3.46 3.00 -9.99
N TYR A 58 -3.10 4.05 -10.70
CA TYR A 58 -2.34 5.17 -10.16
C TYR A 58 -3.11 6.47 -10.39
N VAL A 59 -3.36 7.22 -9.32
CA VAL A 59 -4.04 8.52 -9.37
C VAL A 59 -3.07 9.60 -8.92
N PRO A 60 -2.69 10.56 -9.79
CA PRO A 60 -1.74 11.62 -9.46
C PRO A 60 -2.25 12.58 -8.38
N ALA A 61 -1.32 13.30 -7.74
CA ALA A 61 -1.63 14.21 -6.65
C ALA A 61 -2.66 15.28 -7.05
N GLY A 62 -3.65 15.51 -6.19
CA GLY A 62 -4.71 16.50 -6.39
C GLY A 62 -5.75 16.16 -7.47
N VAL A 63 -5.63 15.00 -8.14
CA VAL A 63 -6.62 14.56 -9.13
C VAL A 63 -7.83 13.96 -8.42
N SER A 64 -9.04 14.39 -8.81
CA SER A 64 -10.30 13.89 -8.29
C SER A 64 -11.13 13.36 -9.45
N LEU A 65 -11.55 12.10 -9.38
CA LEU A 65 -12.44 11.51 -10.39
C LEU A 65 -13.90 11.63 -9.95
N ASP A 66 -14.74 12.24 -10.80
CA ASP A 66 -16.17 12.44 -10.52
C ASP A 66 -17.02 11.16 -10.74
N PHE A 67 -16.39 10.08 -11.20
CA PHE A 67 -17.04 8.80 -11.48
C PHE A 67 -16.16 7.64 -11.01
N PRO A 68 -16.77 6.49 -10.68
CA PRO A 68 -16.01 5.34 -10.24
C PRO A 68 -15.26 4.66 -11.40
N LEU A 69 -14.03 4.23 -11.13
CA LEU A 69 -13.35 3.25 -11.98
C LEU A 69 -13.85 1.85 -11.60
N GLN A 70 -14.14 1.02 -12.60
CA GLN A 70 -14.66 -0.32 -12.37
C GLN A 70 -13.79 -1.39 -13.02
N SER A 71 -13.41 -2.39 -12.23
CA SER A 71 -12.80 -3.64 -12.69
C SER A 71 -13.77 -4.79 -12.48
N TYR A 72 -13.87 -5.68 -13.46
CA TYR A 72 -14.75 -6.84 -13.41
C TYR A 72 -13.99 -8.11 -13.76
N PHE A 73 -13.81 -8.97 -12.77
CA PHE A 73 -13.18 -10.27 -12.96
C PHE A 73 -14.23 -11.36 -13.13
N ARG A 74 -14.09 -12.15 -14.19
CA ARG A 74 -14.98 -13.28 -14.48
C ARG A 74 -14.17 -14.58 -14.55
N LEU A 75 -14.47 -15.50 -13.64
CA LEU A 75 -13.84 -16.81 -13.62
C LEU A 75 -14.48 -17.72 -14.68
N ASN A 76 -13.77 -18.01 -15.77
CA ASN A 76 -14.33 -18.75 -16.92
C ASN A 76 -13.90 -20.22 -17.01
N ALA A 77 -12.97 -20.68 -16.16
CA ALA A 77 -12.42 -22.04 -16.21
C ALA A 77 -12.78 -22.86 -14.96
N ALA A 78 -13.26 -24.10 -15.16
CA ALA A 78 -13.62 -25.01 -14.08
C ALA A 78 -12.35 -25.53 -13.38
N GLY A 79 -12.30 -25.43 -12.04
CA GLY A 79 -11.17 -25.91 -11.23
C GLY A 79 -9.97 -24.95 -11.20
N ALA A 80 -10.08 -23.78 -11.82
CA ALA A 80 -9.05 -22.76 -11.78
C ALA A 80 -9.09 -21.97 -10.46
N GLY A 81 -7.91 -21.63 -9.94
CA GLY A 81 -7.77 -20.67 -8.86
C GLY A 81 -7.66 -19.25 -9.43
N GLN A 82 -8.32 -18.29 -8.79
CA GLN A 82 -8.15 -16.86 -9.08
C GLN A 82 -7.15 -16.26 -8.09
N PHE A 83 -6.09 -15.68 -8.63
CA PHE A 83 -4.99 -15.08 -7.88
C PHE A 83 -4.66 -13.69 -8.45
N GLU A 84 -5.70 -12.90 -8.71
CA GLU A 84 -5.52 -11.54 -9.22
C GLU A 84 -4.95 -10.62 -8.14
N HIS A 85 -4.07 -9.72 -8.57
CA HIS A 85 -3.47 -8.73 -7.70
C HIS A 85 -3.96 -7.32 -8.04
N THR A 86 -4.70 -6.70 -7.14
CA THR A 86 -5.15 -5.31 -7.28
C THR A 86 -4.21 -4.39 -6.51
N LEU A 87 -3.46 -3.56 -7.23
CA LEU A 87 -2.54 -2.56 -6.69
C LEU A 87 -3.05 -1.16 -7.03
N ILE A 88 -3.39 -0.38 -6.00
CA ILE A 88 -3.91 0.99 -6.17
C ILE A 88 -3.06 1.97 -5.37
N ILE A 89 -2.56 3.00 -6.04
CA ILE A 89 -1.84 4.12 -5.44
C ILE A 89 -2.64 5.40 -5.70
N VAL A 90 -3.03 6.07 -4.61
CA VAL A 90 -3.74 7.35 -4.64
C VAL A 90 -2.83 8.40 -4.01
N GLU A 91 -2.22 9.24 -4.84
CA GLU A 91 -1.25 10.24 -4.42
C GLU A 91 -1.87 11.35 -3.54
N PRO A 92 -1.05 12.19 -2.88
CA PRO A 92 -1.54 13.21 -1.96
C PRO A 92 -2.67 14.10 -2.51
N GLY A 93 -3.72 14.25 -1.72
CA GLY A 93 -4.89 15.07 -2.05
C GLY A 93 -5.76 14.57 -3.20
N ALA A 94 -5.50 13.36 -3.74
CA ALA A 94 -6.32 12.78 -4.79
C ALA A 94 -7.56 12.04 -4.23
N ASP A 95 -8.57 11.85 -5.08
CA ASP A 95 -9.84 11.17 -4.75
C ASP A 95 -10.17 10.11 -5.81
N LEU A 96 -10.38 8.88 -5.34
CA LEU A 96 -10.74 7.73 -6.17
C LEU A 96 -11.90 6.94 -5.55
N HIS A 97 -12.92 6.67 -6.35
CA HIS A 97 -13.85 5.57 -6.12
C HIS A 97 -13.52 4.42 -7.06
N PHE A 98 -13.13 3.28 -6.50
CA PHE A 98 -12.87 2.05 -7.24
C PHE A 98 -13.92 0.98 -6.92
N ILE A 99 -14.46 0.33 -7.94
CA ILE A 99 -15.44 -0.75 -7.84
C ILE A 99 -14.84 -2.03 -8.41
N GLU A 100 -14.72 -3.05 -7.57
CA GLU A 100 -14.31 -4.39 -7.94
C GLU A 100 -15.52 -5.33 -7.95
N GLY A 101 -15.82 -5.90 -9.12
CA GLY A 101 -16.84 -6.93 -9.28
C GLY A 101 -16.21 -8.29 -9.53
N CYS A 102 -16.64 -9.31 -8.82
CA CYS A 102 -16.28 -10.70 -9.10
C CYS A 102 -17.53 -11.56 -9.30
N SER A 103 -17.59 -12.30 -10.41
CA SER A 103 -18.64 -13.29 -10.66
C SER A 103 -18.08 -14.62 -11.17
N ALA A 104 -18.61 -15.73 -10.64
CA ALA A 104 -18.30 -17.07 -11.12
C ALA A 104 -19.58 -17.76 -11.64
N PRO A 105 -19.56 -18.35 -12.85
CA PRO A 105 -20.56 -19.31 -13.29
C PRO A 105 -20.72 -20.49 -12.31
N LYS A 106 -21.87 -21.16 -12.33
CA LYS A 106 -22.10 -22.38 -11.55
C LYS A 106 -21.20 -23.50 -12.08
N TYR A 107 -20.11 -23.80 -11.39
CA TYR A 107 -19.30 -24.99 -11.64
C TYR A 107 -19.56 -26.03 -10.55
N ASN A 108 -19.47 -27.32 -10.87
CA ASN A 108 -19.63 -28.43 -9.89
C ASN A 108 -18.33 -28.85 -9.20
N VAL A 109 -17.23 -28.10 -9.41
CA VAL A 109 -15.89 -28.37 -8.84
C VAL A 109 -15.48 -27.27 -7.88
N ALA A 110 -14.78 -27.58 -6.79
CA ALA A 110 -14.29 -26.57 -5.86
C ALA A 110 -13.35 -25.59 -6.57
N ASN A 111 -13.58 -24.28 -6.39
CA ASN A 111 -12.70 -23.22 -6.91
C ASN A 111 -12.16 -22.40 -5.73
N LEU A 112 -10.96 -21.84 -5.89
CA LEU A 112 -10.32 -21.01 -4.89
C LEU A 112 -10.14 -19.60 -5.45
N HIS A 113 -10.59 -18.59 -4.72
CA HIS A 113 -10.27 -17.20 -4.96
C HIS A 113 -9.42 -16.71 -3.78
N ALA A 114 -8.13 -16.50 -4.06
CA ALA A 114 -7.14 -15.99 -3.12
C ALA A 114 -6.48 -14.75 -3.75
N GLY A 115 -7.30 -13.74 -4.03
CA GLY A 115 -6.85 -12.44 -4.51
C GLY A 115 -6.08 -11.66 -3.46
N CYS A 116 -5.25 -10.73 -3.91
CA CYS A 116 -4.52 -9.80 -3.05
C CYS A 116 -4.84 -8.37 -3.46
N VAL A 117 -5.16 -7.52 -2.47
CA VAL A 117 -5.46 -6.11 -2.70
C VAL A 117 -4.56 -5.27 -1.81
N GLU A 118 -3.71 -4.45 -2.43
CA GLU A 118 -2.82 -3.51 -1.76
C GLU A 118 -3.21 -2.08 -2.16
N LEU A 119 -3.66 -1.30 -1.18
CA LEU A 119 -4.12 0.06 -1.38
C LEU A 119 -3.20 1.04 -0.64
N PHE A 120 -2.68 2.03 -1.34
CA PHE A 120 -1.83 3.08 -0.79
C PHE A 120 -2.57 4.42 -0.91
N VAL A 121 -2.99 4.95 0.24
CA VAL A 121 -3.74 6.21 0.32
C VAL A 121 -2.82 7.29 0.86
N GLY A 122 -2.41 8.20 -0.02
CA GLY A 122 -1.50 9.29 0.25
C GLY A 122 -2.05 10.34 1.22
N LYS A 123 -1.22 11.35 1.51
CA LYS A 123 -1.56 12.41 2.46
C LYS A 123 -2.81 13.18 2.00
N GLY A 124 -3.84 13.23 2.83
CA GLY A 124 -5.10 13.92 2.51
C GLY A 124 -5.89 13.29 1.36
N ALA A 125 -5.46 12.13 0.86
CA ALA A 125 -6.12 11.44 -0.23
C ALA A 125 -7.33 10.65 0.25
N LYS A 126 -8.26 10.36 -0.65
CA LYS A 126 -9.46 9.58 -0.37
C LYS A 126 -9.57 8.41 -1.33
N LEU A 127 -9.88 7.24 -0.78
CA LEU A 127 -10.16 6.05 -1.54
C LEU A 127 -11.44 5.42 -1.02
N ARG A 128 -12.45 5.31 -1.88
CA ARG A 128 -13.58 4.41 -1.66
C ARG A 128 -13.35 3.15 -2.47
N TYR A 129 -13.21 2.02 -1.77
CA TYR A 129 -13.00 0.72 -2.40
C TYR A 129 -14.26 -0.15 -2.17
N SER A 130 -15.01 -0.34 -3.25
CA SER A 130 -16.29 -1.06 -3.24
C SER A 130 -16.14 -2.43 -3.87
N THR A 131 -16.57 -3.48 -3.18
CA THR A 131 -16.51 -4.86 -3.68
C THR A 131 -17.90 -5.45 -3.73
N ILE A 132 -18.28 -6.01 -4.88
CA ILE A 132 -19.48 -6.81 -5.04
C ILE A 132 -19.06 -8.21 -5.49
N GLU A 133 -19.17 -9.17 -4.58
CA GLU A 133 -18.74 -10.54 -4.78
C GLU A 133 -19.96 -11.46 -4.82
N ASN A 134 -20.21 -12.08 -5.98
CA ASN A 134 -21.30 -13.06 -6.15
C ASN A 134 -20.74 -14.40 -6.64
N TRP A 135 -20.48 -15.28 -5.68
CA TRP A 135 -19.80 -16.54 -5.91
C TRP A 135 -20.75 -17.72 -6.04
N SER A 136 -20.31 -18.74 -6.78
CA SER A 136 -20.95 -20.05 -6.76
C SER A 136 -20.83 -20.70 -5.37
N LYS A 137 -21.72 -21.65 -5.03
CA LYS A 137 -21.81 -22.27 -3.69
C LYS A 137 -20.57 -23.10 -3.29
N ASN A 138 -19.68 -23.34 -4.23
CA ASN A 138 -18.49 -24.20 -4.17
C ASN A 138 -17.18 -23.39 -4.20
N MET A 139 -17.27 -22.06 -4.10
CA MET A 139 -16.12 -21.17 -4.05
C MET A 139 -15.56 -21.06 -2.62
N TYR A 140 -14.24 -21.07 -2.50
CA TYR A 140 -13.51 -20.65 -1.30
C TYR A 140 -13.00 -19.23 -1.53
N ASN A 141 -13.57 -18.27 -0.81
CA ASN A 141 -13.23 -16.86 -0.90
C ASN A 141 -12.30 -16.47 0.25
N LEU A 142 -11.00 -16.44 -0.03
CA LEU A 142 -9.91 -16.31 0.95
C LEU A 142 -8.95 -15.19 0.55
N ASN A 143 -9.49 -14.09 0.03
CA ASN A 143 -8.69 -12.95 -0.40
C ASN A 143 -8.11 -12.15 0.77
N THR A 144 -7.04 -11.41 0.50
CA THR A 144 -6.35 -10.59 1.49
C THR A 144 -6.34 -9.14 1.02
N LYS A 145 -7.02 -8.26 1.74
CA LYS A 145 -7.14 -6.84 1.41
C LYS A 145 -6.52 -5.98 2.49
N ARG A 146 -5.59 -5.09 2.11
CA ARG A 146 -4.94 -4.18 3.04
C ARG A 146 -4.77 -2.79 2.44
N ALA A 147 -5.11 -1.78 3.23
CA ALA A 147 -4.86 -0.38 2.93
C ALA A 147 -3.83 0.20 3.90
N ARG A 148 -2.93 1.01 3.38
CA ARG A 148 -2.04 1.90 4.12
C ARG A 148 -2.53 3.32 3.93
N VAL A 149 -2.83 4.02 5.02
CA VAL A 149 -3.45 5.36 4.98
C VAL A 149 -2.55 6.36 5.67
N GLU A 150 -2.05 7.33 4.91
CA GLU A 150 -1.17 8.38 5.39
C GLU A 150 -1.93 9.52 6.08
N GLU A 151 -1.21 10.55 6.53
CA GLU A 151 -1.77 11.68 7.30
C GLU A 151 -2.97 12.33 6.60
N GLY A 152 -4.08 12.47 7.33
CA GLY A 152 -5.33 13.06 6.82
C GLY A 152 -6.01 12.26 5.69
N GLY A 153 -5.49 11.10 5.31
CA GLY A 153 -6.10 10.25 4.29
C GLY A 153 -7.31 9.48 4.81
N THR A 154 -8.17 9.03 3.89
CA THR A 154 -9.39 8.29 4.21
C THR A 154 -9.52 7.06 3.32
N ILE A 155 -9.76 5.90 3.95
CA ILE A 155 -10.19 4.68 3.25
C ILE A 155 -11.63 4.34 3.65
N GLU A 156 -12.49 4.15 2.65
CA GLU A 156 -13.85 3.65 2.83
C GLU A 156 -13.96 2.29 2.15
N TRP A 157 -14.15 1.24 2.96
CA TRP A 157 -14.42 -0.10 2.46
C TRP A 157 -15.92 -0.31 2.37
N VAL A 158 -16.43 -0.61 1.18
CA VAL A 158 -17.84 -0.98 0.95
C VAL A 158 -17.88 -2.40 0.42
N SER A 159 -18.51 -3.32 1.14
CA SER A 159 -18.53 -4.74 0.77
C SER A 159 -19.94 -5.29 0.68
N GLY A 160 -20.27 -5.91 -0.45
CA GLY A 160 -21.45 -6.74 -0.65
C GLY A 160 -21.03 -8.15 -1.01
N SER A 161 -21.34 -9.13 -0.15
CA SER A 161 -20.88 -10.51 -0.33
C SER A 161 -22.05 -11.50 -0.39
N PHE A 162 -22.08 -12.27 -1.48
CA PHE A 162 -23.13 -13.23 -1.82
C PHE A 162 -22.52 -14.56 -2.30
N GLY A 163 -23.04 -15.70 -1.82
CA GLY A 163 -22.56 -17.03 -2.27
C GLY A 163 -21.18 -17.41 -1.72
N SER A 164 -20.53 -18.47 -2.21
CA SER A 164 -19.38 -19.19 -1.59
C SER A 164 -19.77 -20.30 -0.62
N HIS A 165 -18.86 -21.27 -0.46
CA HIS A 165 -18.92 -22.29 0.58
C HIS A 165 -18.27 -21.79 1.87
N VAL A 166 -17.08 -21.20 1.73
CA VAL A 166 -16.26 -20.67 2.80
C VAL A 166 -15.79 -19.27 2.44
N SER A 167 -16.00 -18.30 3.33
CA SER A 167 -15.49 -16.93 3.19
C SER A 167 -14.71 -16.50 4.43
N TYR A 168 -13.50 -15.98 4.24
CA TYR A 168 -12.66 -15.39 5.29
C TYR A 168 -12.17 -14.04 4.81
N LEU A 169 -12.88 -12.97 5.18
CA LEU A 169 -12.65 -11.63 4.67
C LEU A 169 -12.42 -10.65 5.81
N TYR A 170 -11.21 -10.08 5.85
CA TYR A 170 -10.82 -9.09 6.85
C TYR A 170 -10.05 -7.92 6.23
N PRO A 171 -10.70 -7.04 5.44
CA PRO A 171 -10.09 -5.81 5.00
C PRO A 171 -9.42 -5.07 6.15
N SER A 172 -8.14 -4.76 5.97
CA SER A 172 -7.28 -4.25 7.03
C SER A 172 -6.76 -2.86 6.69
N SER A 173 -6.97 -1.89 7.57
CA SER A 173 -6.48 -0.52 7.41
C SER A 173 -5.37 -0.23 8.41
N LEU A 174 -4.20 0.16 7.90
CA LEU A 174 -3.09 0.69 8.68
C LEU A 174 -3.16 2.22 8.65
N LEU A 175 -3.57 2.82 9.75
CA LEU A 175 -3.65 4.28 9.90
C LEU A 175 -2.28 4.81 10.36
N MET A 176 -1.50 5.32 9.41
CA MET A 176 -0.09 5.65 9.57
C MET A 176 0.16 7.09 10.02
N GLY A 177 -0.77 8.00 9.72
CA GLY A 177 -0.64 9.43 9.98
C GLY A 177 -1.71 10.02 10.90
N LYS A 178 -1.47 11.25 11.35
CA LYS A 178 -2.45 12.01 12.16
C LYS A 178 -3.70 12.26 11.31
N GLY A 179 -4.87 12.03 11.88
CA GLY A 179 -6.14 12.25 11.18
C GLY A 179 -6.41 11.30 10.03
N ALA A 180 -5.61 10.24 9.86
CA ALA A 180 -5.95 9.14 8.96
C ALA A 180 -7.23 8.45 9.47
N THR A 181 -8.18 8.17 8.60
CA THR A 181 -9.48 7.56 8.95
C THR A 181 -9.77 6.32 8.13
N CYS A 182 -10.63 5.46 8.66
CA CYS A 182 -11.11 4.25 8.01
C CYS A 182 -12.59 4.09 8.32
N GLU A 183 -13.39 3.80 7.29
CA GLU A 183 -14.77 3.34 7.41
C GLU A 183 -14.90 1.94 6.79
N PHE A 184 -15.75 1.11 7.38
CA PHE A 184 -16.11 -0.19 6.82
C PHE A 184 -17.62 -0.37 6.88
N THR A 185 -18.22 -0.56 5.72
CA THR A 185 -19.63 -0.89 5.55
C THR A 185 -19.73 -2.20 4.79
N GLY A 186 -20.28 -3.24 5.45
CA GLY A 186 -20.38 -4.59 4.88
C GLY A 186 -21.78 -5.15 4.99
N ILE A 187 -22.30 -5.74 3.89
CA ILE A 187 -23.56 -6.47 3.84
C ILE A 187 -23.27 -7.90 3.38
N THR A 188 -23.65 -8.88 4.21
CA THR A 188 -23.34 -10.30 3.98
C THR A 188 -24.61 -11.14 3.99
N PHE A 189 -24.77 -12.01 2.97
CA PHE A 189 -25.88 -12.96 2.90
C PHE A 189 -25.36 -14.40 3.02
N ALA A 190 -25.41 -14.95 4.23
CA ALA A 190 -25.06 -16.35 4.51
C ALA A 190 -26.29 -17.26 4.32
N GLY A 191 -26.08 -18.44 3.72
CA GLY A 191 -27.09 -19.47 3.54
C GLY A 191 -26.71 -20.78 4.23
N ALA A 192 -27.64 -21.73 4.32
CA ALA A 192 -27.43 -23.01 5.01
C ALA A 192 -26.18 -23.78 4.50
N GLY A 193 -25.45 -24.40 5.44
CA GLY A 193 -24.29 -25.23 5.14
C GLY A 193 -23.04 -24.47 4.66
N ARG A 194 -22.92 -23.19 5.00
CA ARG A 194 -21.78 -22.34 4.62
C ARG A 194 -21.07 -21.80 5.85
N THR A 195 -19.76 -21.58 5.74
CA THR A 195 -18.94 -21.02 6.82
C THR A 195 -18.43 -19.65 6.43
N TRP A 196 -18.81 -18.62 7.19
CA TRP A 196 -18.47 -17.24 6.85
C TRP A 196 -17.85 -16.56 8.05
N THR A 197 -16.74 -15.90 7.81
CA THR A 197 -16.11 -14.98 8.74
C THR A 197 -15.82 -13.70 7.97
N GLN A 198 -16.48 -12.63 8.38
CA GLN A 198 -16.28 -11.30 7.81
C GLN A 198 -16.08 -10.32 8.94
N GLY A 199 -15.17 -9.37 8.72
CA GLY A 199 -14.95 -8.26 9.63
C GLY A 199 -14.03 -7.24 9.00
N ALA A 200 -13.56 -6.30 9.80
CA ALA A 200 -12.54 -5.36 9.39
C ALA A 200 -11.52 -5.21 10.51
N ARG A 201 -10.28 -4.89 10.15
CA ARG A 201 -9.22 -4.60 11.11
C ARG A 201 -8.74 -3.17 10.90
N CYS A 202 -8.83 -2.34 11.93
CA CYS A 202 -8.24 -1.02 11.92
C CYS A 202 -7.09 -0.96 12.92
N THR A 203 -5.88 -0.63 12.46
CA THR A 203 -4.70 -0.53 13.32
C THR A 203 -4.15 0.88 13.27
N TRP A 204 -4.14 1.56 14.42
CA TRP A 204 -3.54 2.88 14.54
C TRP A 204 -2.07 2.75 14.95
N ARG A 205 -1.16 3.27 14.13
CA ARG A 205 0.27 3.23 14.48
C ARG A 205 0.61 4.42 15.36
N ARG A 206 0.82 4.15 16.65
CA ARG A 206 1.30 5.16 17.60
C ARG A 206 2.68 5.64 17.14
N ARG A 207 2.86 6.97 17.01
CA ARG A 207 4.20 7.57 16.83
C ARG A 207 5.08 7.13 18.00
N THR A 208 6.10 6.31 17.74
CA THR A 208 7.25 6.26 18.63
C THR A 208 7.91 7.63 18.54
N ARG A 209 8.04 8.31 19.68
CA ARG A 209 8.72 9.60 19.76
C ARG A 209 10.14 9.38 19.22
N ALA A 210 10.53 10.12 18.20
CA ALA A 210 11.93 10.11 17.76
C ALA A 210 12.81 10.42 18.99
N PRO A 211 13.97 9.75 19.17
CA PRO A 211 14.88 10.11 20.23
C PRO A 211 15.21 11.60 20.09
N PRO A 212 15.27 12.37 21.20
CA PRO A 212 15.58 13.78 21.12
C PRO A 212 16.91 13.95 20.38
N SER A 213 16.94 14.87 19.42
CA SER A 213 18.18 15.25 18.74
C SER A 213 19.21 15.67 19.80
N PRO A 214 20.48 15.27 19.64
CA PRO A 214 21.53 15.71 20.56
C PRO A 214 21.55 17.24 20.59
N PRO A 215 21.76 17.86 21.76
CA PRO A 215 21.79 19.31 21.88
C PRO A 215 22.87 19.87 20.95
N SER A 216 22.51 20.92 20.20
CA SER A 216 23.48 21.61 19.34
C SER A 216 24.63 22.13 20.21
N PRO A 217 25.89 22.02 19.76
CA PRO A 217 27.01 22.57 20.50
C PRO A 217 26.82 24.08 20.62
N SER A 218 26.75 24.57 21.86
CA SER A 218 26.72 26.00 22.15
C SER A 218 27.94 26.68 21.51
N PRO A 219 27.79 27.87 20.89
CA PRO A 219 28.94 28.61 20.38
C PRO A 219 29.78 29.08 21.56
N ARG A 220 30.81 28.31 21.93
CA ARG A 220 31.84 28.77 22.85
C ARG A 220 32.69 29.80 22.11
N ALA A 221 32.83 30.95 22.77
CA ALA A 221 33.50 32.15 22.34
C ALA A 221 34.82 31.90 21.60
N ALA A 222 35.00 32.65 20.51
CA ALA A 222 36.28 32.81 19.84
C ALA A 222 37.34 33.25 20.86
N ALA A 223 38.32 32.38 21.11
CA ALA A 223 39.52 32.76 21.85
C ALA A 223 40.37 33.68 20.95
N SER A 224 40.57 34.93 21.40
CA SER A 224 41.48 35.88 20.77
C SER A 224 42.94 35.37 20.82
N PRO A 225 43.79 35.68 19.82
CA PRO A 225 45.18 35.27 19.85
C PRO A 225 45.97 36.09 20.88
N PRO A 226 46.95 35.51 21.58
CA PRO A 226 47.75 36.25 22.54
C PRO A 226 48.71 37.21 21.83
N SER A 227 48.71 38.45 22.31
CA SER A 227 49.59 39.52 21.87
C SER A 227 50.92 39.48 22.65
N GLY A 228 52.02 39.62 21.93
CA GLY A 228 53.24 40.27 22.40
C GLY A 228 54.20 39.50 23.32
N ALA A 229 55.33 39.07 22.76
CA ALA A 229 56.61 39.06 23.49
C ALA A 229 57.75 39.45 22.54
N ARG A 230 58.26 40.67 22.71
CA ARG A 230 59.46 41.18 22.02
C ARG A 230 60.73 40.58 22.64
N SER A 231 61.68 40.34 21.74
CA SER A 231 63.13 40.19 21.87
C SER A 231 63.81 40.49 23.22
N SER A 232 64.74 39.62 23.62
CA SER A 232 66.07 40.08 24.04
C SER A 232 67.14 39.01 23.78
N SER A 233 68.33 39.50 23.45
CA SER A 233 69.52 38.81 22.97
C SER A 233 70.35 38.21 24.10
N ARG A 234 71.09 37.11 23.84
CA ARG A 234 72.51 36.94 24.25
C ARG A 234 73.14 35.61 23.78
N ARG A 235 74.16 35.79 22.93
CA ARG A 235 75.49 35.12 22.85
C ARG A 235 75.63 33.59 22.98
N ARG A 236 76.22 32.99 21.92
CA ARG A 236 76.98 31.72 21.91
C ARG A 236 78.24 31.80 22.80
N PRO A 237 78.88 30.65 23.14
CA PRO A 237 79.99 30.16 22.31
C PRO A 237 80.05 28.62 22.09
N ARG A 238 80.98 28.23 21.22
CA ARG A 238 81.28 26.92 20.59
C ARG A 238 81.87 25.86 21.54
N THR A 239 81.76 24.57 21.16
CA THR A 239 82.81 23.51 21.06
C THR A 239 82.09 22.21 20.62
N ARG A 240 82.30 21.57 19.45
CA ARG A 240 83.39 20.77 18.86
C ARG A 240 83.76 19.48 19.65
N ARG A 241 83.31 18.30 19.18
CA ARG A 241 84.11 17.17 18.64
C ARG A 241 83.32 15.83 18.64
N SER A 242 83.47 15.10 17.53
CA SER A 242 83.17 13.67 17.27
C SER A 242 84.10 12.73 18.08
N PRO A 243 84.05 11.40 17.95
CA PRO A 243 84.03 10.59 16.71
C PRO A 243 82.66 10.11 16.26
#